data_AF-M0D683-F1
#
_entry.id   AF-M0D683-F1
#
_cell.length_a   1.000
_cell.length_b   1.000
_cell.length_c   1.000
_cell.angle_alpha   90.00
_cell.angle_beta   90.00
_cell.angle_gamma   90.00
#
_symmetry.space_group_name_H-M   'P 1'
#
loop_
_entity.id
_entity.type
_entity.pdbx_description
1 polymer ?
#
loop_
_entity_poly.entity_id
_entity_poly.type
_entity_poly.pdbx_seq_one_letter_code
_entity_poly.pdbx_strand_id
1 'polypeptide(L)'
;VQANSSNLEPDEVIPLLRRLAEELDISTHYFRDECVHEHSNAYQMEMYLRLDRGAGEQHVAGQGAVLDQLALFGSNNRGKGEYKWDNEKVIGHRNAVALDESTWKKLTEKPNGVGKLVKYYHPEFARSEETSSDDDPLSDPKLELQWSKEYSDLSSVPWSEEGAFDVEALRTELDESLVNVLLWAGLPTRADPRVYTADHYFEATESERDLDLIENKMPSVQEGEEQQAVAHFARGDATESERSVLAALTNGGDGADVEQLAELSDTSRSTVYRAAEKFDDLVEVANAKMSFEDSLIREKFQDLLNTFEDVTDWVVGGVRQLASAETEMIDQDSALARWARRHGISITESVDGMVVDLGGQPLSRVELVKLIRAGVDAAEDTGSMAYRKFISGEFSWTEKEKGRRTGQRPINRNGDVLFSSKLPR
;
A
#
# COMPACT_ATOMS: atom_id res chain seq x y z
N VAL A 1 12.10 -3.69 37.76
CA VAL A 1 12.41 -2.25 37.57
C VAL A 1 11.75 -1.83 36.27
N GLN A 2 11.14 -0.66 36.21
CA GLN A 2 10.68 -0.07 34.95
C GLN A 2 11.53 1.18 34.71
N ALA A 3 12.09 1.30 33.51
CA ALA A 3 12.91 2.44 33.11
C ALA A 3 12.33 3.04 31.83
N ASN A 4 12.25 4.37 31.81
CA ASN A 4 12.00 5.14 30.60
C ASN A 4 13.23 6.00 30.37
N SER A 5 13.91 5.79 29.25
CA SER A 5 15.09 6.55 28.86
C SER A 5 14.82 7.30 27.57
N SER A 6 15.62 8.34 27.34
CA SER A 6 15.68 9.08 26.09
C SER A 6 17.15 9.23 25.75
N ASN A 7 17.49 9.18 24.45
CA ASN A 7 18.87 9.36 23.97
C ASN A 7 19.86 8.34 24.56
N LEU A 8 19.43 7.08 24.71
CA LEU A 8 20.30 5.96 25.09
C LEU A 8 20.03 4.80 24.15
N GLU A 9 21.10 4.15 23.71
CA GLU A 9 21.03 2.89 23.00
C GLU A 9 20.55 1.77 23.97
N PRO A 10 19.91 0.70 23.47
CA PRO A 10 19.37 -0.35 24.33
C PRO A 10 20.41 -1.01 25.24
N ASP A 11 21.64 -1.17 24.75
CA ASP A 11 22.76 -1.76 25.48
C ASP A 11 23.34 -0.83 26.56
N GLU A 12 23.02 0.46 26.55
CA GLU A 12 23.45 1.43 27.56
C GLU A 12 22.53 1.48 28.79
N VAL A 13 21.27 1.05 28.64
CA VAL A 13 20.24 1.15 29.69
C VAL A 13 20.62 0.34 30.93
N ILE A 14 20.97 -0.93 30.77
CA ILE A 14 21.32 -1.81 31.89
C ILE A 14 22.60 -1.33 32.61
N PRO A 15 23.70 -1.01 31.91
CA PRO A 15 24.89 -0.40 32.52
C PRO A 15 24.59 0.87 33.33
N LEU A 16 23.74 1.75 32.81
CA LEU A 16 23.36 2.98 33.51
C LEU A 16 22.57 2.68 34.79
N LEU A 17 21.57 1.80 34.72
CA LEU A 17 20.80 1.36 35.90
C LEU A 17 21.69 0.69 36.95
N ARG A 18 22.70 -0.07 36.51
CA ARG A 18 23.69 -0.71 37.40
C ARG A 18 24.50 0.35 38.15
N ARG A 19 24.96 1.41 37.48
CA ARG A 19 25.66 2.54 38.12
C ARG A 19 24.75 3.30 39.08
N LEU A 20 23.51 3.57 38.69
CA LEU A 20 22.54 4.22 39.57
C LEU A 20 22.27 3.38 40.84
N ALA A 21 22.14 2.06 40.69
CA ALA A 21 21.93 1.16 41.83
C ALA A 21 23.12 1.21 42.81
N GLU A 22 24.36 1.25 42.30
CA GLU A 22 25.57 1.38 43.12
C GLU A 22 25.56 2.68 43.93
N GLU A 23 25.24 3.81 43.31
CA GLU A 23 25.14 5.12 43.99
C GLU A 23 24.02 5.18 45.04
N LEU A 24 22.97 4.37 44.86
CA LEU A 24 21.84 4.28 45.79
C LEU A 24 22.01 3.20 46.87
N ASP A 25 23.18 2.54 46.93
CA ASP A 25 23.45 1.39 47.81
C ASP A 25 22.43 0.24 47.63
N ILE A 26 21.95 0.07 46.39
CA ILE A 26 21.10 -1.04 45.95
C ILE A 26 22.01 -2.11 45.34
N SER A 27 21.75 -3.38 45.65
CA SER A 27 22.52 -4.50 45.08
C SER A 27 22.53 -4.47 43.56
N THR A 28 23.71 -4.31 42.97
CA THR A 28 23.93 -4.31 41.51
C THR A 28 23.73 -5.68 40.86
N HIS A 29 23.62 -6.75 41.65
CA HIS A 29 23.37 -8.11 41.18
C HIS A 29 22.11 -8.20 40.30
N TYR A 30 21.05 -7.47 40.66
CA TYR A 30 19.79 -7.45 39.91
C TYR A 30 19.88 -6.85 38.51
N PHE A 31 20.99 -6.19 38.18
CA PHE A 31 21.23 -5.52 36.89
C PHE A 31 22.39 -6.16 36.12
N ARG A 32 22.83 -7.36 36.50
CA ARG A 32 23.80 -8.12 35.71
C ARG A 32 23.11 -8.72 34.48
N ASP A 33 23.86 -8.87 33.40
CA ASP A 33 23.31 -9.34 32.12
C ASP A 33 22.76 -10.77 32.27
N GLU A 34 23.42 -11.61 33.08
CA GLU A 34 22.93 -12.97 33.39
C GLU A 34 21.68 -13.01 34.28
N CYS A 35 21.29 -11.86 34.86
CA CYS A 35 20.14 -11.71 35.75
C CYS A 35 18.96 -11.00 35.06
N VAL A 36 19.09 -10.65 33.78
CA VAL A 36 17.96 -10.18 32.98
C VAL A 36 16.94 -11.31 32.89
N HIS A 37 15.76 -11.09 33.47
CA HIS A 37 14.70 -12.09 33.49
C HIS A 37 14.09 -12.26 32.09
N GLU A 38 13.64 -13.46 31.73
CA GLU A 38 12.90 -13.78 30.49
C GLU A 38 11.58 -12.97 30.30
N HIS A 39 11.13 -12.26 31.33
CA HIS A 39 9.95 -11.40 31.27
C HIS A 39 10.31 -9.91 31.15
N SER A 40 11.60 -9.61 30.98
CA SER A 40 12.08 -8.26 30.67
C SER A 40 11.68 -7.94 29.23
N ASN A 41 10.99 -6.82 29.05
CA ASN A 41 10.43 -6.45 27.76
C ASN A 41 10.67 -4.97 27.48
N ALA A 42 10.91 -4.64 26.21
CA ALA A 42 10.76 -3.30 25.68
C ALA A 42 9.29 -3.01 25.37
N TYR A 43 8.89 -1.80 25.73
CA TYR A 43 7.54 -1.28 25.52
C TYR A 43 7.53 -0.08 24.58
N GLN A 44 8.68 0.43 24.17
CA GLN A 44 8.80 1.53 23.22
C GLN A 44 10.25 1.55 22.76
N MET A 45 10.46 1.87 21.49
CA MET A 45 11.77 2.17 20.94
C MET A 45 11.60 3.18 19.81
N GLU A 46 12.50 4.15 19.77
CA GLU A 46 12.50 5.25 18.81
C GLU A 46 13.94 5.50 18.38
N MET A 47 14.15 5.64 17.07
CA MET A 47 15.42 6.05 16.48
C MET A 47 15.23 7.41 15.83
N TYR A 48 16.21 8.30 15.93
CA TYR A 48 16.11 9.62 15.30
C TYR A 48 17.43 10.06 14.70
N LEU A 49 17.30 11.02 13.80
CA LEU A 49 18.39 11.87 13.29
C LEU A 49 17.86 13.29 13.16
N ARG A 50 18.76 14.26 12.99
CA ARG A 50 18.38 15.62 12.60
C ARG A 50 18.76 15.89 11.16
N LEU A 51 17.87 16.60 10.49
CA LEU A 51 18.05 17.03 9.12
C LEU A 51 18.23 18.53 9.09
N ASP A 52 19.09 19.00 8.19
CA ASP A 52 19.03 20.37 7.70
C ASP A 52 17.57 20.72 7.39
N ARG A 53 17.11 21.85 7.94
CA ARG A 53 15.70 22.25 7.85
C ARG A 53 15.20 22.32 6.41
N GLY A 54 15.97 22.92 5.50
CA GLY A 54 15.59 23.04 4.09
C GLY A 54 15.46 21.68 3.41
N ALA A 55 16.43 20.79 3.64
CA ALA A 55 16.38 19.42 3.13
C ALA A 55 15.18 18.65 3.68
N GLY A 56 14.91 18.75 4.98
CA GLY A 56 13.76 18.10 5.63
C GLY A 56 12.41 18.62 5.13
N GLU A 57 12.25 19.94 5.02
CA GLU A 57 11.03 20.58 4.53
C GLU A 57 10.78 20.21 3.05
N GLN A 58 11.82 20.13 2.23
CA GLN A 58 11.68 19.79 0.82
C GLN A 58 11.44 18.29 0.58
N HIS A 59 12.20 17.42 1.24
CA HIS A 59 12.27 15.99 0.90
C HIS A 59 11.46 15.08 1.82
N VAL A 60 11.11 15.55 3.04
CA VAL A 60 10.41 14.74 4.03
C VAL A 60 8.96 15.18 4.24
N ALA A 61 8.74 16.45 4.57
CA ALA A 61 7.44 16.98 4.98
C ALA A 61 6.76 17.92 3.97
N GLY A 62 7.42 18.22 2.86
CA GLY A 62 6.87 19.06 1.80
C GLY A 62 5.77 18.34 1.01
N GLN A 63 5.02 19.11 0.23
CA GLN A 63 4.01 18.53 -0.65
C GLN A 63 4.68 17.58 -1.66
N GLY A 64 4.19 16.35 -1.77
CA GLY A 64 4.77 15.34 -2.66
C GLY A 64 5.96 14.57 -2.08
N ALA A 65 6.40 14.94 -0.87
CA ALA A 65 7.56 14.37 -0.19
C ALA A 65 7.28 12.97 0.38
N VAL A 66 8.29 12.38 1.03
CA VAL A 66 8.22 10.98 1.46
C VAL A 66 7.07 10.69 2.43
N LEU A 67 6.67 11.64 3.29
CA LEU A 67 5.55 11.43 4.20
C LEU A 67 4.21 11.39 3.44
N ASP A 68 4.00 12.25 2.45
CA ASP A 68 2.82 12.19 1.58
C ASP A 68 2.79 10.88 0.79
N GLN A 69 3.94 10.44 0.26
CA GLN A 69 4.05 9.17 -0.47
C GLN A 69 3.73 7.96 0.42
N LEU A 70 4.22 7.95 1.67
CA LEU A 70 3.91 6.90 2.65
C LEU A 70 2.42 6.88 2.99
N ALA A 71 1.82 8.05 3.23
CA ALA A 71 0.40 8.17 3.53
C ALA A 71 -0.46 7.66 2.36
N LEU A 72 -0.09 8.04 1.14
CA LEU A 72 -0.79 7.63 -0.09
C LEU A 72 -0.62 6.15 -0.40
N PHE A 73 0.59 5.61 -0.21
CA PHE A 73 0.81 4.17 -0.31
C PHE A 73 -0.05 3.41 0.71
N GLY A 74 -0.11 3.91 1.94
CA GLY A 74 -0.97 3.37 3.00
C GLY A 74 -2.45 3.39 2.65
N SER A 75 -2.97 4.52 2.14
CA SER A 75 -4.39 4.65 1.77
C SER A 75 -4.79 3.77 0.58
N ASN A 76 -3.87 3.53 -0.36
CA ASN A 76 -4.09 2.69 -1.53
C ASN A 76 -3.98 1.18 -1.24
N ASN A 77 -3.53 0.80 -0.05
CA ASN A 77 -3.36 -0.59 0.36
C ASN A 77 -4.27 -0.97 1.51
N ARG A 78 -4.78 -2.21 1.52
CA ARG A 78 -5.52 -2.73 2.69
C ARG A 78 -4.61 -2.78 3.93
N GLY A 79 -4.93 -2.01 4.96
CA GLY A 79 -4.18 -1.93 6.22
C GLY A 79 -4.77 -0.83 7.11
N LYS A 80 -4.18 -0.64 8.30
CA LYS A 80 -4.43 0.49 9.19
C LYS A 80 -3.28 1.50 9.06
N GLY A 81 -3.62 2.77 8.91
CA GLY A 81 -2.67 3.86 8.88
C GLY A 81 -3.31 5.19 9.24
N GLU A 82 -2.48 6.19 9.50
CA GLU A 82 -2.92 7.55 9.84
C GLU A 82 -1.88 8.57 9.40
N TYR A 83 -2.32 9.69 8.86
CA TYR A 83 -1.47 10.84 8.56
C TYR A 83 -1.93 12.05 9.38
N LYS A 84 -1.01 12.64 10.15
CA LYS A 84 -1.24 13.80 11.01
C LYS A 84 -0.28 14.93 10.67
N TRP A 85 -0.80 16.14 10.56
CA TRP A 85 -0.01 17.36 10.43
C TRP A 85 -0.47 18.43 11.42
N ASP A 86 0.47 19.24 11.88
CA ASP A 86 0.25 20.47 12.64
C ASP A 86 1.29 21.49 12.17
N ASN A 87 0.82 22.49 11.44
CA ASN A 87 1.62 23.57 10.85
C ASN A 87 1.20 24.95 11.40
N GLU A 88 0.57 25.02 12.59
CA GLU A 88 0.04 26.29 13.13
C GLU A 88 1.14 27.32 13.39
N LYS A 89 2.37 26.87 13.69
CA LYS A 89 3.52 27.73 14.01
C LYS A 89 4.42 27.98 12.80
N VAL A 90 4.81 26.92 12.09
CA VAL A 90 5.63 26.95 10.87
C VAL A 90 5.19 25.79 9.96
N ILE A 91 5.41 25.93 8.65
CA ILE A 91 5.27 24.79 7.71
C ILE A 91 6.23 23.69 8.16
N GLY A 92 5.78 22.44 8.15
CA GLY A 92 6.61 21.32 8.58
C GLY A 92 6.74 21.18 10.11
N HIS A 93 6.03 21.98 10.91
CA HIS A 93 6.24 22.01 12.37
C HIS A 93 6.09 20.64 13.01
N ARG A 94 5.06 19.87 12.62
CA ARG A 94 4.93 18.46 12.98
C ARG A 94 4.13 17.71 11.92
N ASN A 95 4.73 16.69 11.31
CA ASN A 95 4.10 15.76 10.39
C ASN A 95 4.40 14.34 10.83
N ALA A 96 3.42 13.44 10.75
CA ALA A 96 3.60 12.07 11.20
C ALA A 96 2.71 11.10 10.43
N VAL A 97 3.30 10.01 9.94
CA VAL A 97 2.63 8.92 9.24
C VAL A 97 2.78 7.62 10.02
N ALA A 98 1.67 7.03 10.42
CA ALA A 98 1.60 5.71 11.02
C ALA A 98 1.15 4.69 9.98
N LEU A 99 1.85 3.56 9.87
CA LEU A 99 1.43 2.42 9.05
C LEU A 99 1.56 1.12 9.86
N ASP A 100 0.62 0.19 9.64
CA ASP A 100 0.62 -1.12 10.27
C ASP A 100 1.66 -2.10 9.69
N GLU A 101 1.83 -3.21 10.40
CA GLU A 101 2.73 -4.31 10.02
C GLU A 101 2.48 -4.82 8.60
N SER A 102 1.20 -4.95 8.24
CA SER A 102 0.79 -5.46 6.93
C SER A 102 1.18 -4.53 5.78
N THR A 103 1.15 -3.22 6.02
CA THR A 103 1.51 -2.20 5.04
C THR A 103 3.03 -2.07 4.92
N TRP A 104 3.75 -2.05 6.05
CA TRP A 104 5.22 -2.10 6.04
C TRP A 104 5.76 -3.35 5.35
N LYS A 105 5.12 -4.49 5.54
CA LYS A 105 5.47 -5.74 4.85
C LYS A 105 5.28 -5.66 3.34
N LYS A 106 4.29 -4.94 2.84
CA LYS A 106 4.14 -4.72 1.38
C LYS A 106 5.20 -3.79 0.83
N LEU A 107 5.52 -2.74 1.59
CA LEU A 107 6.51 -1.75 1.20
C LEU A 107 7.91 -2.36 1.16
N THR A 108 8.24 -3.19 2.15
CA THR A 108 9.59 -3.76 2.33
C THR A 108 9.75 -5.17 1.77
N GLU A 109 8.67 -5.91 1.56
CA GLU A 109 8.67 -7.36 1.28
C GLU A 109 9.36 -8.23 2.34
N LYS A 110 9.71 -7.66 3.50
CA LYS A 110 10.31 -8.40 4.60
C LYS A 110 9.24 -9.15 5.41
N PRO A 111 9.57 -10.35 5.92
CA PRO A 111 8.61 -11.16 6.66
C PRO A 111 8.27 -10.56 8.03
N ASN A 112 9.23 -9.84 8.61
CA ASN A 112 9.13 -9.15 9.90
C ASN A 112 8.60 -7.74 9.67
N GLY A 113 7.84 -7.23 10.62
CA GLY A 113 7.20 -5.94 10.48
C GLY A 113 6.49 -5.58 11.76
N VAL A 114 7.04 -4.67 12.55
CA VAL A 114 6.24 -3.92 13.51
C VAL A 114 5.59 -2.72 12.82
N GLY A 115 4.46 -2.26 13.35
CA GLY A 115 3.83 -1.01 12.94
C GLY A 115 4.74 0.13 13.34
N LYS A 116 4.93 1.10 12.44
CA LYS A 116 5.88 2.20 12.66
C LYS A 116 5.22 3.54 12.43
N LEU A 117 5.70 4.50 13.18
CA LEU A 117 5.32 5.90 13.11
C LEU A 117 6.54 6.70 12.69
N VAL A 118 6.52 7.19 11.44
CA VAL A 118 7.52 8.13 10.91
C VAL A 118 7.09 9.53 11.31
N LYS A 119 7.94 10.29 12.00
CA LYS A 119 7.66 11.65 12.44
C LYS A 119 8.73 12.60 11.93
N TYR A 120 8.29 13.74 11.43
CA TYR A 120 9.13 14.89 11.15
C TYR A 120 8.63 16.07 11.97
N TYR A 121 9.47 16.62 12.85
CA TYR A 121 9.00 17.70 13.73
C TYR A 121 10.11 18.63 14.20
N HIS A 122 9.74 19.89 14.40
CA HIS A 122 10.54 20.85 15.14
C HIS A 122 10.31 20.70 16.66
N PRO A 123 11.27 21.12 17.50
CA PRO A 123 11.05 21.26 18.93
C PRO A 123 9.84 22.15 19.24
N GLU A 124 9.24 21.98 20.42
CA GLU A 124 8.02 22.71 20.86
C GLU A 124 8.09 24.24 20.62
N PHE A 125 9.29 24.80 20.79
CA PHE A 125 9.61 26.19 20.48
C PHE A 125 10.51 26.28 19.26
N ALA A 126 9.91 26.09 18.08
CA ALA A 126 10.58 26.25 16.79
C ALA A 126 11.26 27.63 16.71
N ARG A 127 12.50 27.64 16.21
CA ARG A 127 13.25 28.87 16.00
C ARG A 127 12.69 29.62 14.79
N SER A 128 12.56 30.93 14.93
CA SER A 128 12.06 31.81 13.86
C SER A 128 13.05 31.96 12.71
N GLU A 129 14.33 31.75 12.98
CA GLU A 129 15.42 31.84 12.00
C GLU A 129 16.23 30.54 12.01
N GLU A 130 16.71 30.14 10.84
CA GLU A 130 17.74 29.12 10.73
C GLU A 130 19.05 29.66 11.29
N THR A 131 19.65 28.90 12.18
CA THR A 131 20.96 29.15 12.76
C THR A 131 21.88 28.02 12.35
N SER A 132 23.19 28.25 12.29
CA SER A 132 24.11 27.15 12.01
C SER A 132 23.99 26.06 13.09
N SER A 133 24.19 24.81 12.68
CA SER A 133 24.26 23.63 13.55
C SER A 133 25.18 23.82 14.76
N ASP A 134 26.28 24.56 14.58
CA ASP A 134 27.28 24.83 15.60
C ASP A 134 26.79 25.80 16.70
N ASP A 135 25.75 26.60 16.42
CA ASP A 135 25.22 27.63 17.31
C ASP A 135 23.94 27.17 18.04
N ASP A 136 22.96 26.60 17.32
CA ASP A 136 21.74 26.03 17.92
C ASP A 136 21.20 24.85 17.08
N PRO A 137 21.61 23.60 17.37
CA PRO A 137 21.14 22.43 16.62
C PRO A 137 19.65 22.14 16.81
N LEU A 138 18.94 22.87 17.69
CA LEU A 138 17.49 22.79 17.84
C LEU A 138 16.74 23.63 16.80
N SER A 139 17.41 24.43 15.96
CA SER A 139 16.79 25.03 14.78
C SER A 139 16.36 23.96 13.77
N ASP A 140 17.14 22.89 13.69
CA ASP A 140 16.94 21.80 12.76
C ASP A 140 15.94 20.74 13.29
N PRO A 141 15.01 20.29 12.45
CA PRO A 141 13.99 19.32 12.81
C PRO A 141 14.55 17.91 12.99
N LYS A 142 13.80 17.11 13.75
CA LYS A 142 14.04 15.67 13.91
C LYS A 142 13.24 14.88 12.88
N LEU A 143 13.89 13.92 12.24
CA LEU A 143 13.24 12.77 11.63
C LEU A 143 13.38 11.60 12.60
N GLU A 144 12.25 11.10 13.08
CA GLU A 144 12.18 10.04 14.08
C GLU A 144 11.33 8.89 13.55
N LEU A 145 11.80 7.67 13.77
CA LEU A 145 11.05 6.46 13.52
C LEU A 145 10.77 5.75 14.84
N GLN A 146 9.49 5.57 15.13
CA GLN A 146 9.02 4.95 16.35
C GLN A 146 8.33 3.61 16.05
N TRP A 147 8.61 2.61 16.88
CA TRP A 147 7.74 1.43 16.97
C TRP A 147 6.40 1.80 17.63
N SER A 148 5.29 1.49 16.96
CA SER A 148 3.95 1.80 17.43
C SER A 148 3.10 0.55 17.70
N LYS A 149 2.89 0.25 18.98
CA LYS A 149 1.97 -0.81 19.45
C LYS A 149 0.56 -0.69 18.92
N GLU A 150 0.07 0.53 18.69
CA GLU A 150 -1.29 0.73 18.17
C GLU A 150 -1.47 0.19 16.74
N TYR A 151 -0.38 0.11 15.99
CA TYR A 151 -0.33 -0.34 14.61
C TYR A 151 0.42 -1.68 14.50
N SER A 152 0.65 -2.32 15.64
CA SER A 152 1.34 -3.59 15.78
C SER A 152 0.43 -4.63 16.44
N ASP A 153 0.63 -5.90 16.07
CA ASP A 153 0.04 -7.02 16.81
C ASP A 153 0.81 -7.24 18.13
N LEU A 154 2.09 -6.87 18.16
CA LEU A 154 2.93 -6.92 19.36
C LEU A 154 2.62 -5.78 20.34
N SER A 155 2.42 -6.16 21.61
CA SER A 155 2.24 -5.21 22.73
C SER A 155 3.51 -4.97 23.55
N SER A 156 4.51 -5.84 23.38
CA SER A 156 5.84 -5.80 23.99
C SER A 156 6.82 -6.59 23.12
N VAL A 157 8.11 -6.29 23.24
CA VAL A 157 9.20 -7.03 22.59
C VAL A 157 10.12 -7.58 23.68
N PRO A 158 10.46 -8.87 23.70
CA PRO A 158 11.35 -9.44 24.72
C PRO A 158 12.72 -8.78 24.67
N TRP A 159 13.33 -8.57 25.84
CA TRP A 159 14.64 -7.92 25.94
C TRP A 159 15.74 -8.73 25.26
N SER A 160 15.71 -10.06 25.43
CA SER A 160 16.64 -11.00 24.83
C SER A 160 15.98 -12.38 24.84
N GLU A 161 15.66 -12.92 23.66
CA GLU A 161 15.06 -14.25 23.52
C GLU A 161 15.55 -14.91 22.23
N GLU A 162 16.25 -16.04 22.36
CA GLU A 162 16.89 -16.71 21.23
C GLU A 162 15.86 -17.19 20.20
N GLY A 163 16.01 -16.75 18.95
CA GLY A 163 15.12 -17.12 17.84
C GLY A 163 13.78 -16.38 17.82
N ALA A 164 13.55 -15.46 18.75
CA ALA A 164 12.41 -14.54 18.73
C ALA A 164 12.80 -13.18 18.15
N PHE A 165 11.80 -12.36 17.85
CA PHE A 165 11.99 -10.95 17.54
C PHE A 165 12.19 -10.18 18.85
N ASP A 166 13.45 -9.92 19.20
CA ASP A 166 13.86 -9.25 20.44
C ASP A 166 14.22 -7.77 20.23
N VAL A 167 14.77 -7.13 21.27
CA VAL A 167 15.15 -5.71 21.26
C VAL A 167 16.18 -5.38 20.18
N GLU A 168 17.12 -6.28 19.87
CA GLU A 168 18.13 -6.03 18.85
C GLU A 168 17.56 -6.23 17.44
N ALA A 169 16.66 -7.20 17.26
CA ALA A 169 15.90 -7.34 16.03
C ALA A 169 15.01 -6.11 15.77
N LEU A 170 14.34 -5.60 16.82
CA LEU A 170 13.55 -4.37 16.74
C LEU A 170 14.41 -3.16 16.36
N ARG A 171 15.57 -2.98 17.01
CA ARG A 171 16.51 -1.90 16.71
C ARG A 171 16.95 -1.96 15.25
N THR A 172 17.37 -3.13 14.78
CA THR A 172 17.79 -3.33 13.40
C THR A 172 16.66 -2.98 12.42
N GLU A 173 15.44 -3.43 12.68
CA GLU A 173 14.30 -3.13 11.83
C GLU A 173 13.97 -1.63 11.79
N LEU A 174 14.09 -0.93 12.92
CA LEU A 174 13.90 0.53 12.98
C LEU A 174 15.01 1.27 12.24
N ASP A 175 16.28 0.86 12.38
CA ASP A 175 17.40 1.47 11.66
C ASP A 175 17.26 1.31 10.15
N GLU A 176 17.00 0.08 9.69
CA GLU A 176 16.76 -0.19 8.26
C GLU A 176 15.60 0.64 7.72
N SER A 177 14.51 0.72 8.48
CA SER A 177 13.33 1.48 8.06
C SER A 177 13.59 2.98 8.04
N LEU A 178 14.35 3.53 9.00
CA LEU A 178 14.70 4.95 9.04
C LEU A 178 15.60 5.32 7.87
N VAL A 179 16.61 4.49 7.56
CA VAL A 179 17.50 4.72 6.41
C VAL A 179 16.77 4.48 5.08
N ASN A 180 15.82 3.56 5.02
CA ASN A 180 14.94 3.41 3.86
C ASN A 180 14.08 4.65 3.63
N VAL A 181 13.52 5.26 4.67
CA VAL A 181 12.79 6.53 4.54
C VAL A 181 13.69 7.64 3.96
N LEU A 182 14.95 7.73 4.39
CA LEU A 182 15.93 8.65 3.80
C LEU A 182 16.17 8.35 2.31
N LEU A 183 16.38 7.08 1.97
CA LEU A 183 16.58 6.63 0.60
C LEU A 183 15.39 7.00 -0.29
N TRP A 184 14.16 6.77 0.19
CA TRP A 184 12.93 7.08 -0.54
C TRP A 184 12.69 8.58 -0.67
N ALA A 185 13.14 9.38 0.29
CA ALA A 185 13.15 10.84 0.23
C ALA A 185 14.20 11.40 -0.76
N GLY A 186 15.10 10.56 -1.27
CA GLY A 186 16.23 10.98 -2.11
C GLY A 186 17.33 11.68 -1.32
N LEU A 187 17.37 11.51 0.00
CA LEU A 187 18.43 12.01 0.86
C LEU A 187 19.60 11.01 0.90
N PRO A 188 20.82 11.45 1.25
CA PRO A 188 21.93 10.54 1.49
C PRO A 188 21.54 9.44 2.49
N THR A 189 22.11 8.25 2.35
CA THR A 189 22.02 7.16 3.33
C THR A 189 23.33 6.97 4.11
N ARG A 190 24.31 7.81 3.80
CA ARG A 190 25.65 7.88 4.38
C ARG A 190 25.83 9.23 5.05
N ALA A 191 26.72 9.30 6.02
CA ALA A 191 27.02 10.53 6.75
C ALA A 191 27.38 11.67 5.78
N ASP A 192 26.49 12.67 5.70
CA ASP A 192 26.71 13.92 4.98
C ASP A 192 26.48 15.11 5.91
N PRO A 193 27.53 15.87 6.29
CA PRO A 193 27.41 17.02 7.20
C PRO A 193 26.66 18.20 6.58
N ARG A 194 26.25 18.13 5.31
CA ARG A 194 25.39 19.14 4.67
C ARG A 194 23.91 18.83 4.82
N VAL A 195 23.57 17.59 5.19
CA VAL A 195 22.18 17.13 5.32
C VAL A 195 21.86 16.76 6.75
N TYR A 196 22.84 16.28 7.52
CA TYR A 196 22.63 15.90 8.92
C TYR A 196 23.28 16.88 9.88
N THR A 197 22.50 17.29 10.87
CA THR A 197 22.93 18.19 11.94
C THR A 197 23.23 17.38 13.20
N ALA A 198 24.48 17.40 13.66
CA ALA A 198 24.81 16.80 14.95
C ALA A 198 24.12 17.57 16.10
N ASP A 199 23.77 16.86 17.18
CA ASP A 199 23.35 17.47 18.43
C ASP A 199 24.09 16.85 19.63
N HIS A 200 23.64 17.11 20.85
CA HIS A 200 24.32 16.61 22.06
C HIS A 200 24.26 15.07 22.22
N TYR A 201 23.43 14.40 21.44
CA TYR A 201 23.13 12.97 21.55
C TYR A 201 23.18 12.22 20.22
N PHE A 202 23.24 12.94 19.10
CA PHE A 202 23.33 12.39 17.76
C PHE A 202 24.54 12.97 17.03
N GLU A 203 25.35 12.10 16.44
CA GLU A 203 26.42 12.46 15.51
C GLU A 203 26.20 11.74 14.17
N ALA A 204 26.39 12.45 13.06
CA ALA A 204 26.31 11.88 11.73
C ALA A 204 27.61 11.13 11.38
N THR A 205 27.76 9.93 11.96
CA THR A 205 28.91 9.05 11.70
C THR A 205 28.48 7.75 11.03
N GLU A 206 29.36 7.20 10.19
CA GLU A 206 29.13 5.90 9.56
C GLU A 206 29.07 4.79 10.62
N SER A 207 28.09 3.91 10.48
CA SER A 207 27.91 2.72 11.31
C SER A 207 28.55 1.50 10.63
N GLU A 208 29.12 0.59 11.43
CA GLU A 208 29.62 -0.70 10.92
C GLU A 208 28.49 -1.72 10.65
N ARG A 209 27.27 -1.42 11.13
CA ARG A 209 26.09 -2.27 10.94
C ARG A 209 25.70 -2.32 9.46
N ASP A 210 25.53 -3.55 8.96
CA ASP A 210 25.05 -3.80 7.60
C ASP A 210 23.52 -3.76 7.59
N LEU A 211 22.95 -2.83 6.83
CA LEU A 211 21.50 -2.59 6.76
C LEU A 211 21.00 -3.01 5.38
N ASP A 212 19.92 -3.79 5.35
CA ASP A 212 19.30 -4.22 4.09
C ASP A 212 18.30 -3.17 3.60
N LEU A 213 18.79 -2.29 2.72
CA LEU A 213 18.06 -1.17 2.14
C LEU A 213 17.24 -1.61 0.91
N ILE A 214 16.02 -1.10 0.83
CA ILE A 214 15.01 -1.48 -0.17
C ILE A 214 14.69 -0.27 -1.04
N GLU A 215 14.68 -0.48 -2.36
CA GLU A 215 14.33 0.55 -3.32
C GLU A 215 12.91 1.09 -3.09
N ASN A 216 12.67 2.37 -3.44
CA ASN A 216 11.36 3.00 -3.28
C ASN A 216 10.32 2.31 -4.19
N LYS A 217 9.29 1.71 -3.58
CA LYS A 217 8.16 1.09 -4.28
C LYS A 217 6.89 1.92 -4.23
N MET A 218 6.92 3.07 -3.56
CA MET A 218 5.78 3.98 -3.49
C MET A 218 5.62 4.66 -4.85
N PRO A 219 4.38 4.81 -5.34
CA PRO A 219 4.13 5.66 -6.49
C PRO A 219 4.49 7.10 -6.12
N SER A 220 4.79 7.92 -7.13
CA SER A 220 4.77 9.37 -6.91
C SER A 220 3.39 9.81 -6.40
N VAL A 221 3.32 10.97 -5.73
CA VAL A 221 2.03 11.47 -5.21
C VAL A 221 0.99 11.62 -6.32
N GLN A 222 1.40 12.21 -7.45
CA GLN A 222 0.54 12.30 -8.64
C GLN A 222 0.05 10.92 -9.10
N GLU A 223 0.94 9.94 -9.28
CA GLU A 223 0.53 8.59 -9.72
C GLU A 223 -0.40 7.90 -8.72
N GLY A 224 -0.20 8.12 -7.42
CA GLY A 224 -1.04 7.54 -6.38
C GLY A 224 -2.40 8.22 -6.23
N GLU A 225 -2.47 9.55 -6.42
CA GLU A 225 -3.73 10.31 -6.49
C GLU A 225 -4.55 9.86 -7.69
N GLU A 226 -3.91 9.73 -8.86
CA GLU A 226 -4.54 9.17 -10.05
C GLU A 226 -5.03 7.74 -9.82
N GLN A 227 -4.24 6.88 -9.16
CA GLN A 227 -4.67 5.52 -8.80
C GLN A 227 -5.85 5.52 -7.84
N GLN A 228 -5.87 6.44 -6.87
CA GLN A 228 -6.95 6.57 -5.91
C GLN A 228 -8.24 7.02 -6.60
N ALA A 229 -8.17 8.04 -7.46
CA ALA A 229 -9.30 8.56 -8.21
C ALA A 229 -9.89 7.46 -9.13
N VAL A 230 -9.03 6.71 -9.81
CA VAL A 230 -9.42 5.53 -10.61
C VAL A 230 -10.04 4.41 -9.74
N ALA A 231 -9.51 4.17 -8.54
CA ALA A 231 -10.05 3.18 -7.61
C ALA A 231 -11.41 3.59 -7.03
N HIS A 232 -11.66 4.87 -6.78
CA HIS A 232 -12.97 5.41 -6.37
C HIS A 232 -14.05 5.06 -7.41
N PHE A 233 -13.74 5.23 -8.69
CA PHE A 233 -14.62 4.79 -9.77
C PHE A 233 -14.85 3.26 -9.76
N ALA A 234 -13.77 2.47 -9.68
CA ALA A 234 -13.84 1.01 -9.78
C ALA A 234 -14.62 0.35 -8.62
N ARG A 235 -14.64 0.97 -7.43
CA ARG A 235 -15.37 0.46 -6.25
C ARG A 235 -16.91 0.52 -6.40
N GLY A 236 -17.40 1.10 -7.49
CA GLY A 236 -18.77 0.88 -7.94
C GLY A 236 -19.80 1.88 -7.43
N ASP A 237 -19.37 3.03 -6.93
CA ASP A 237 -20.30 4.07 -6.51
C ASP A 237 -21.04 4.71 -7.70
N ALA A 238 -20.54 4.59 -8.94
CA ALA A 238 -21.16 5.13 -10.15
C ALA A 238 -22.43 4.33 -10.58
N THR A 239 -23.56 5.03 -10.73
CA THR A 239 -24.75 4.50 -11.41
C THR A 239 -24.48 4.25 -12.89
N GLU A 240 -25.30 3.43 -13.55
CA GLU A 240 -25.17 3.14 -14.99
C GLU A 240 -25.14 4.42 -15.83
N SER A 241 -26.03 5.38 -15.55
CA SER A 241 -26.07 6.65 -16.27
C SER A 241 -24.84 7.52 -16.00
N GLU A 242 -24.28 7.51 -14.79
CA GLU A 242 -23.02 8.21 -14.49
C GLU A 242 -21.82 7.56 -15.23
N ARG A 243 -21.80 6.23 -15.34
CA ARG A 243 -20.78 5.51 -16.12
C ARG A 243 -20.87 5.84 -17.61
N SER A 244 -22.08 5.95 -18.16
CA SER A 244 -22.28 6.36 -19.56
C SER A 244 -21.76 7.77 -19.84
N VAL A 245 -21.91 8.70 -18.89
CA VAL A 245 -21.35 10.06 -19.01
C VAL A 245 -19.82 10.03 -19.07
N LEU A 246 -19.18 9.28 -18.17
CA LEU A 246 -17.72 9.17 -18.16
C LEU A 246 -17.18 8.41 -19.39
N ALA A 247 -17.90 7.40 -19.88
CA ALA A 247 -17.57 6.72 -21.14
C ALA A 247 -17.66 7.66 -22.35
N ALA A 248 -18.71 8.49 -22.42
CA ALA A 248 -18.83 9.53 -23.45
C ALA A 248 -17.69 10.56 -23.39
N LEU A 249 -17.28 10.96 -22.18
CA LEU A 249 -16.15 11.86 -21.96
C LEU A 249 -14.83 11.25 -22.48
N THR A 250 -14.62 9.96 -22.22
CA THR A 250 -13.40 9.24 -22.62
C THR A 250 -13.33 9.03 -24.14
N ASN A 251 -14.47 8.67 -24.76
CA ASN A 251 -14.64 8.39 -26.20
C ASN A 251 -14.72 9.66 -27.07
N GLY A 252 -13.88 10.65 -26.79
CA GLY A 252 -13.75 11.87 -27.59
C GLY A 252 -14.69 13.00 -27.19
N GLY A 253 -15.39 12.88 -26.07
CA GLY A 253 -16.19 13.94 -25.45
C GLY A 253 -15.39 14.88 -24.53
N ASP A 254 -14.08 14.68 -24.39
CA ASP A 254 -13.23 15.51 -23.54
C ASP A 254 -13.24 16.99 -23.98
N GLY A 255 -13.63 17.87 -23.07
CA GLY A 255 -13.84 19.30 -23.33
C GLY A 255 -15.14 19.63 -24.10
N ALA A 256 -16.06 18.68 -24.23
CA ALA A 256 -17.37 18.89 -24.83
C ALA A 256 -18.32 19.65 -23.90
N ASP A 257 -19.32 20.30 -24.49
CA ASP A 257 -20.39 20.94 -23.73
C ASP A 257 -21.22 19.89 -22.98
N VAL A 258 -21.70 20.23 -21.79
CA VAL A 258 -22.57 19.36 -20.97
C VAL A 258 -23.80 18.89 -21.74
N GLU A 259 -24.36 19.70 -22.65
CA GLU A 259 -25.46 19.28 -23.52
C GLU A 259 -25.03 18.16 -24.48
N GLN A 260 -23.86 18.32 -25.09
CA GLN A 260 -23.30 17.34 -26.01
C GLN A 260 -22.96 16.02 -25.28
N LEU A 261 -22.46 16.09 -24.05
CA LEU A 261 -22.21 14.90 -23.24
C LEU A 261 -23.50 14.19 -22.82
N ALA A 262 -24.56 14.93 -22.54
CA ALA A 262 -25.88 14.34 -22.28
C ALA A 262 -26.38 13.57 -23.50
N GLU A 263 -26.21 14.12 -24.71
CA GLU A 263 -26.54 13.43 -25.97
C GLU A 263 -25.66 12.19 -26.21
N LEU A 264 -24.34 12.32 -26.07
CA LEU A 264 -23.38 11.22 -26.31
C LEU A 264 -23.55 10.05 -25.34
N SER A 265 -24.02 10.33 -24.12
CA SER A 265 -24.23 9.32 -23.07
C SER A 265 -25.67 8.80 -23.00
N ASP A 266 -26.60 9.32 -23.81
CA ASP A 266 -28.04 9.08 -23.71
C ASP A 266 -28.59 9.34 -22.30
N THR A 267 -28.19 10.47 -21.70
CA THR A 267 -28.60 10.88 -20.35
C THR A 267 -29.12 12.33 -20.29
N SER A 268 -29.46 12.81 -19.09
CA SER A 268 -29.88 14.19 -18.87
C SER A 268 -28.70 15.07 -18.44
N ARG A 269 -28.76 16.38 -18.71
CA ARG A 269 -27.78 17.35 -18.17
C ARG A 269 -27.62 17.25 -16.65
N SER A 270 -28.71 16.97 -15.94
CA SER A 270 -28.68 16.80 -14.48
C SER A 270 -27.90 15.55 -14.04
N THR A 271 -27.82 14.54 -14.90
CA THR A 271 -26.97 13.37 -14.71
C THR A 271 -25.52 13.72 -14.97
N VAL A 272 -25.22 14.50 -16.02
CA VAL A 272 -23.86 14.96 -16.31
C VAL A 272 -23.28 15.79 -15.16
N TYR A 273 -24.03 16.77 -14.64
CA TYR A 273 -23.59 17.56 -13.48
C TYR A 273 -23.45 16.72 -12.21
N ARG A 274 -24.32 15.72 -12.00
CA ARG A 274 -24.22 14.82 -10.86
C ARG A 274 -23.00 13.90 -10.95
N ALA A 275 -22.68 13.43 -12.14
CA ALA A 275 -21.44 12.70 -12.39
C ALA A 275 -20.24 13.60 -12.10
N ALA A 276 -20.25 14.85 -12.59
CA ALA A 276 -19.18 15.81 -12.31
C ALA A 276 -19.02 16.14 -10.82
N GLU A 277 -20.11 16.30 -10.07
CA GLU A 277 -20.08 16.56 -8.62
C GLU A 277 -19.57 15.35 -7.82
N LYS A 278 -19.87 14.15 -8.29
CA LYS A 278 -19.51 12.90 -7.61
C LYS A 278 -18.09 12.44 -7.89
N PHE A 279 -17.56 12.82 -9.04
CA PHE A 279 -16.23 12.48 -9.54
C PHE A 279 -15.42 13.78 -9.74
N ASP A 280 -15.59 14.74 -8.83
CA ASP A 280 -14.94 16.06 -8.89
C ASP A 280 -13.42 16.00 -8.70
N ASP A 281 -12.92 14.84 -8.28
CA ASP A 281 -11.51 14.42 -8.22
C ASP A 281 -10.97 13.87 -9.55
N LEU A 282 -11.83 13.67 -10.55
CA LEU A 282 -11.48 13.08 -11.85
C LEU A 282 -11.75 14.03 -13.01
N VAL A 283 -12.78 14.85 -12.87
CA VAL A 283 -13.31 15.67 -13.95
C VAL A 283 -13.59 17.08 -13.46
N GLU A 284 -13.28 18.06 -14.29
CA GLU A 284 -13.58 19.45 -14.04
C GLU A 284 -14.71 19.95 -14.95
N VAL A 285 -15.48 20.92 -14.46
CA VAL A 285 -16.48 21.62 -15.27
C VAL A 285 -16.18 23.11 -15.32
N ALA A 286 -15.76 23.59 -16.49
CA ALA A 286 -15.45 24.99 -16.74
C ALA A 286 -16.25 25.52 -17.95
N ASN A 287 -16.94 26.65 -17.78
CA ASN A 287 -17.75 27.27 -18.84
C ASN A 287 -18.75 26.31 -19.52
N ALA A 288 -19.44 25.49 -18.72
CA ALA A 288 -20.37 24.44 -19.17
C ALA A 288 -19.75 23.35 -20.06
N LYS A 289 -18.41 23.24 -20.05
CA LYS A 289 -17.67 22.13 -20.64
C LYS A 289 -17.12 21.26 -19.55
N MET A 290 -17.11 19.96 -19.80
CA MET A 290 -16.55 18.97 -18.88
C MET A 290 -15.33 18.32 -19.53
N SER A 291 -14.27 18.16 -18.76
CA SER A 291 -13.02 17.51 -19.19
C SER A 291 -12.45 16.68 -18.04
N PHE A 292 -11.57 15.74 -18.37
CA PHE A 292 -10.75 15.11 -17.33
C PHE A 292 -9.76 16.13 -16.77
N GLU A 293 -9.42 16.00 -15.49
CA GLU A 293 -8.44 16.88 -14.83
C GLU A 293 -7.04 16.71 -15.44
N ASP A 294 -6.66 15.47 -15.80
CA ASP A 294 -5.44 15.16 -16.54
C ASP A 294 -5.69 14.10 -17.62
N SER A 295 -4.96 14.23 -18.72
CA SER A 295 -4.78 13.23 -19.78
C SER A 295 -4.38 11.83 -19.28
N LEU A 296 -3.59 11.70 -18.21
CA LEU A 296 -3.21 10.39 -17.66
C LEU A 296 -4.38 9.71 -16.95
N ILE A 297 -5.23 10.48 -16.24
CA ILE A 297 -6.50 9.98 -15.68
C ILE A 297 -7.40 9.49 -16.81
N ARG A 298 -7.52 10.27 -17.89
CA ARG A 298 -8.27 9.88 -19.10
C ARG A 298 -7.74 8.57 -19.70
N GLU A 299 -6.43 8.39 -19.82
CA GLU A 299 -5.82 7.16 -20.33
C GLU A 299 -6.10 5.95 -19.44
N LYS A 300 -5.87 6.07 -18.12
CA LYS A 300 -6.17 5.01 -17.15
C LYS A 300 -7.66 4.64 -17.14
N PHE A 301 -8.53 5.62 -17.33
CA PHE A 301 -9.97 5.40 -17.43
C PHE A 301 -10.36 4.72 -18.75
N GLN A 302 -9.76 5.13 -19.87
CA GLN A 302 -9.91 4.43 -21.14
C GLN A 302 -9.44 2.98 -21.01
N ASP A 303 -8.33 2.71 -20.32
CA ASP A 303 -7.85 1.36 -20.07
C ASP A 303 -8.81 0.55 -19.19
N LEU A 304 -9.40 1.16 -18.16
CA LEU A 304 -10.47 0.53 -17.38
C LEU A 304 -11.68 0.23 -18.26
N LEU A 305 -12.19 1.20 -19.02
CA LEU A 305 -13.32 0.99 -19.93
C LEU A 305 -13.00 -0.08 -20.96
N ASN A 306 -11.81 -0.07 -21.57
CA ASN A 306 -11.34 -1.10 -22.50
C ASN A 306 -11.26 -2.48 -21.84
N THR A 307 -10.88 -2.53 -20.56
CA THR A 307 -10.89 -3.74 -19.74
C THR A 307 -12.33 -4.21 -19.45
N PHE A 308 -13.28 -3.27 -19.41
CA PHE A 308 -14.72 -3.51 -19.24
C PHE A 308 -15.51 -3.55 -20.58
N GLU A 309 -14.89 -3.36 -21.74
CA GLU A 309 -15.53 -3.18 -23.06
C GLU A 309 -16.06 -4.51 -23.68
N ASP A 310 -16.87 -5.21 -22.89
CA ASP A 310 -18.03 -5.98 -23.36
C ASP A 310 -19.34 -5.22 -22.98
N VAL A 311 -19.30 -3.88 -22.89
CA VAL A 311 -20.46 -3.04 -22.50
C VAL A 311 -21.54 -2.93 -23.60
N THR A 312 -21.35 -3.55 -24.77
CA THR A 312 -22.44 -3.70 -25.76
C THR A 312 -23.18 -5.04 -25.67
N ASP A 313 -22.73 -6.01 -24.88
CA ASP A 313 -23.43 -7.29 -24.64
C ASP A 313 -24.22 -7.32 -23.30
N TRP A 314 -24.18 -6.23 -22.52
CA TRP A 314 -24.84 -6.17 -21.21
C TRP A 314 -26.37 -5.91 -21.26
N VAL A 315 -26.94 -5.65 -22.44
CA VAL A 315 -28.38 -5.37 -22.63
C VAL A 315 -29.25 -6.63 -22.70
N VAL A 316 -28.68 -7.84 -22.74
CA VAL A 316 -29.48 -9.09 -22.76
C VAL A 316 -29.18 -10.03 -21.56
N GLY A 317 -28.09 -9.83 -20.84
CA GLY A 317 -27.71 -10.66 -19.67
C GLY A 317 -28.21 -10.16 -18.31
N GLY A 318 -28.33 -8.83 -18.13
CA GLY A 318 -28.63 -8.20 -16.83
C GLY A 318 -30.00 -8.53 -16.23
N VAL A 319 -30.95 -8.99 -17.05
CA VAL A 319 -32.30 -9.40 -16.61
C VAL A 319 -32.32 -10.84 -16.06
N ARG A 320 -31.24 -11.63 -16.16
CA ARG A 320 -31.15 -12.96 -15.49
C ARG A 320 -30.29 -13.00 -14.23
N GLN A 321 -29.40 -12.03 -14.03
CA GLN A 321 -28.52 -12.06 -12.85
C GLN A 321 -29.14 -11.38 -11.61
N LEU A 322 -30.19 -10.57 -11.77
CA LEU A 322 -31.01 -10.07 -10.65
C LEU A 322 -32.27 -10.91 -10.36
N ALA A 323 -32.46 -12.01 -11.09
CA ALA A 323 -33.46 -13.03 -10.79
C ALA A 323 -32.84 -14.33 -10.23
N SER A 324 -31.52 -14.35 -10.00
CA SER A 324 -30.81 -15.47 -9.40
C SER A 324 -30.19 -15.06 -8.07
N ALA A 325 -31.01 -14.45 -7.19
CA ALA A 325 -30.72 -14.33 -5.76
C ALA A 325 -30.83 -15.68 -5.02
N GLU A 326 -30.73 -16.80 -5.75
CA GLU A 326 -30.65 -18.15 -5.23
C GLU A 326 -29.50 -18.85 -5.98
N THR A 327 -28.30 -18.81 -5.39
CA THR A 327 -27.23 -19.84 -5.37
C THR A 327 -25.88 -19.14 -5.18
N GLU A 328 -25.66 -18.54 -4.01
CA GLU A 328 -24.29 -18.23 -3.55
C GLU A 328 -23.66 -19.53 -3.04
N MET A 329 -22.66 -20.06 -3.73
CA MET A 329 -21.89 -21.23 -3.26
C MET A 329 -20.38 -21.02 -3.23
N ILE A 330 -19.87 -19.87 -3.68
CA ILE A 330 -18.46 -19.50 -3.53
C ILE A 330 -18.39 -18.32 -2.57
N ASP A 331 -17.76 -18.54 -1.43
CA ASP A 331 -17.42 -17.49 -0.48
C ASP A 331 -16.63 -16.39 -1.20
N GLN A 332 -17.09 -15.14 -1.09
CA GLN A 332 -16.50 -13.98 -1.74
C GLN A 332 -15.04 -13.75 -1.31
N ASP A 333 -14.62 -14.30 -0.17
CA ASP A 333 -13.25 -14.23 0.36
C ASP A 333 -12.35 -15.43 -0.04
N SER A 334 -12.91 -16.42 -0.76
CA SER A 334 -12.17 -17.62 -1.18
C SER A 334 -10.96 -17.31 -2.08
N ALA A 335 -9.98 -18.21 -2.09
CA ALA A 335 -8.80 -18.09 -2.95
C ALA A 335 -9.20 -18.05 -4.45
N LEU A 336 -10.22 -18.81 -4.83
CA LEU A 336 -10.76 -18.85 -6.19
C LEU A 336 -11.44 -17.52 -6.58
N ALA A 337 -12.25 -16.94 -5.68
CA ALA A 337 -12.87 -15.63 -5.92
C ALA A 337 -11.82 -14.50 -6.03
N ARG A 338 -10.75 -14.57 -5.22
CA ARG A 338 -9.63 -13.62 -5.28
C ARG A 338 -8.81 -13.75 -6.56
N TRP A 339 -8.51 -14.97 -7.00
CA TRP A 339 -7.87 -15.22 -8.29
C TRP A 339 -8.72 -14.67 -9.44
N ALA A 340 -10.03 -14.92 -9.41
CA ALA A 340 -10.93 -14.46 -10.46
C ALA A 340 -10.93 -12.93 -10.58
N ARG A 341 -11.08 -12.22 -9.45
CA ARG A 341 -11.02 -10.74 -9.42
C ARG A 341 -9.68 -10.18 -9.90
N ARG A 342 -8.56 -10.77 -9.46
CA ARG A 342 -7.21 -10.31 -9.84
C ARG A 342 -6.98 -10.34 -11.36
N HIS A 343 -7.58 -11.32 -12.03
CA HIS A 343 -7.36 -11.57 -13.45
C HIS A 343 -8.56 -11.17 -14.34
N GLY A 344 -9.58 -10.51 -13.79
CA GLY A 344 -10.78 -10.11 -14.56
C GLY A 344 -11.60 -11.29 -15.08
N ILE A 345 -11.61 -12.41 -14.35
CA ILE A 345 -12.27 -13.67 -14.76
C ILE A 345 -13.67 -13.73 -14.16
N SER A 346 -14.65 -14.09 -14.97
CA SER A 346 -16.01 -14.35 -14.51
C SER A 346 -16.17 -15.84 -14.19
N ILE A 347 -16.72 -16.15 -13.01
CA ILE A 347 -17.08 -17.51 -12.62
C ILE A 347 -18.58 -17.52 -12.34
N THR A 348 -19.32 -18.34 -13.10
CA THR A 348 -20.74 -18.59 -12.88
C THR A 348 -20.91 -20.04 -12.47
N GLU A 349 -21.60 -20.25 -11.36
CA GLU A 349 -21.94 -21.59 -10.90
C GLU A 349 -23.42 -21.87 -11.14
N SER A 350 -23.71 -23.03 -11.72
CA SER A 350 -25.07 -23.51 -11.91
C SER A 350 -25.18 -24.98 -11.48
N VAL A 351 -26.41 -25.49 -11.46
CA VAL A 351 -26.70 -26.92 -11.23
C VAL A 351 -25.98 -27.81 -12.25
N ASP A 352 -25.72 -27.30 -13.45
CA ASP A 352 -25.11 -28.02 -14.57
C ASP A 352 -23.57 -27.96 -14.57
N GLY A 353 -22.97 -27.17 -13.67
CA GLY A 353 -21.51 -27.07 -13.51
C GLY A 353 -21.00 -25.64 -13.34
N MET A 354 -19.67 -25.51 -13.32
CA MET A 354 -18.99 -24.22 -13.25
C MET A 354 -18.64 -23.74 -14.66
N VAL A 355 -18.95 -22.48 -14.95
CA VAL A 355 -18.56 -21.80 -16.20
C VAL A 355 -17.55 -20.72 -15.84
N VAL A 356 -16.41 -20.71 -16.52
CA VAL A 356 -15.29 -19.80 -16.28
C VAL A 356 -14.97 -19.03 -17.56
N ASP A 357 -15.11 -17.72 -17.54
CA ASP A 357 -14.74 -16.85 -18.65
C ASP A 357 -13.46 -16.10 -18.32
N LEU A 358 -12.37 -16.41 -19.03
CA LEU A 358 -11.05 -15.84 -18.80
C LEU A 358 -10.88 -14.43 -19.39
N GLY A 359 -11.95 -13.83 -19.93
CA GLY A 359 -11.98 -12.45 -20.41
C GLY A 359 -11.71 -12.28 -21.91
N GLY A 360 -11.72 -11.02 -22.33
CA GLY A 360 -11.69 -10.60 -23.74
C GLY A 360 -10.30 -10.39 -24.36
N GLN A 361 -9.26 -10.15 -23.54
CA GLN A 361 -7.91 -9.93 -24.06
C GLN A 361 -7.36 -11.20 -24.74
N PRO A 362 -6.80 -11.11 -25.96
CA PRO A 362 -6.24 -12.27 -26.62
C PRO A 362 -5.03 -12.81 -25.85
N LEU A 363 -5.12 -14.05 -25.35
CA LEU A 363 -4.05 -14.74 -24.63
C LEU A 363 -3.22 -15.58 -25.60
N SER A 364 -1.89 -15.58 -25.41
CA SER A 364 -1.04 -16.63 -25.98
C SER A 364 -1.31 -17.96 -25.28
N ARG A 365 -0.95 -19.06 -25.94
CA ARG A 365 -1.09 -20.40 -25.34
C ARG A 365 -0.33 -20.54 -24.01
N VAL A 366 0.80 -19.84 -23.85
CA VAL A 366 1.59 -19.86 -22.61
C VAL A 366 0.89 -19.09 -21.49
N GLU A 367 0.35 -17.91 -21.79
CA GLU A 367 -0.43 -17.09 -20.84
C GLU A 367 -1.68 -17.84 -20.38
N LEU A 368 -2.40 -18.47 -21.33
CA LEU A 368 -3.58 -19.29 -21.04
C LEU A 368 -3.26 -20.45 -20.09
N VAL A 369 -2.17 -21.18 -20.33
CA VAL A 369 -1.77 -22.31 -19.47
C VAL A 369 -1.38 -21.83 -18.08
N LYS A 370 -0.64 -20.72 -17.96
CA LYS A 370 -0.28 -20.13 -16.66
C LYS A 370 -1.52 -19.70 -15.89
N LEU A 371 -2.47 -19.05 -16.57
CA LEU A 371 -3.69 -18.54 -15.97
C LEU A 371 -4.58 -19.67 -15.44
N ILE A 372 -4.81 -20.70 -16.27
CA ILE A 372 -5.63 -21.85 -15.87
C ILE A 372 -4.98 -22.61 -14.71
N ARG A 373 -3.65 -22.79 -14.71
CA ARG A 373 -2.94 -23.42 -13.59
C ARG A 373 -3.12 -22.66 -12.28
N ALA A 374 -2.94 -21.34 -12.31
CA ALA A 374 -3.19 -20.50 -11.14
C ALA A 374 -4.63 -20.62 -10.64
N GLY A 375 -5.61 -20.83 -11.54
CA GLY A 375 -6.99 -21.09 -11.18
C GLY A 375 -7.21 -22.47 -10.55
N VAL A 376 -6.51 -23.51 -11.04
CA VAL A 376 -6.54 -24.85 -10.45
C VAL A 376 -6.01 -24.80 -9.01
N ASP A 377 -4.85 -24.15 -8.80
CA ASP A 377 -4.24 -23.98 -7.48
C ASP A 377 -5.19 -23.22 -6.53
N ALA A 378 -5.78 -22.12 -7.02
CA ALA A 378 -6.74 -21.33 -6.23
C ALA A 378 -8.04 -22.08 -5.90
N ALA A 379 -8.50 -22.96 -6.80
CA ALA A 379 -9.67 -23.81 -6.56
C ALA A 379 -9.35 -24.92 -5.54
N GLU A 380 -8.13 -25.45 -5.54
CA GLU A 380 -7.64 -26.40 -4.54
C GLU A 380 -7.58 -25.75 -3.16
N ASP A 381 -6.98 -24.55 -3.05
CA ASP A 381 -6.89 -23.77 -1.82
C ASP A 381 -8.25 -23.36 -1.25
N THR A 382 -9.26 -23.24 -2.12
CA THR A 382 -10.65 -22.95 -1.72
C THR A 382 -11.35 -24.19 -1.15
N GLY A 383 -10.89 -25.38 -1.52
CA GLY A 383 -11.36 -26.65 -0.99
C GLY A 383 -11.87 -27.64 -2.05
N SER A 384 -11.97 -28.91 -1.66
CA SER A 384 -12.20 -30.05 -2.56
C SER A 384 -13.44 -29.95 -3.45
N MET A 385 -14.47 -29.21 -3.04
CA MET A 385 -15.67 -29.02 -3.85
C MET A 385 -15.47 -27.98 -4.97
N ALA A 386 -14.83 -26.85 -4.66
CA ALA A 386 -14.47 -25.83 -5.63
C ALA A 386 -13.48 -26.40 -6.65
N TYR A 387 -12.46 -27.13 -6.19
CA TYR A 387 -11.52 -27.84 -7.05
C TYR A 387 -12.24 -28.76 -8.06
N ARG A 388 -13.12 -29.65 -7.60
CA ARG A 388 -13.87 -30.57 -8.47
C ARG A 388 -14.71 -29.85 -9.50
N LYS A 389 -15.41 -28.79 -9.09
CA LYS A 389 -16.26 -28.00 -9.98
C LYS A 389 -15.42 -27.28 -11.03
N PHE A 390 -14.31 -26.66 -10.62
CA PHE A 390 -13.39 -25.92 -11.49
C PHE A 390 -12.75 -26.82 -12.56
N ILE A 391 -12.17 -27.97 -12.18
CA ILE A 391 -11.55 -28.89 -13.15
C ILE A 391 -12.56 -29.52 -14.13
N SER A 392 -13.83 -29.60 -13.73
CA SER A 392 -14.92 -30.09 -14.58
C SER A 392 -15.62 -28.99 -15.39
N GLY A 393 -15.25 -27.73 -15.13
CA GLY A 393 -15.93 -26.56 -15.64
C GLY A 393 -15.71 -26.31 -17.12
N GLU A 394 -16.58 -25.49 -17.69
CA GLU A 394 -16.49 -25.03 -19.07
C GLU A 394 -15.85 -23.65 -19.14
N PHE A 395 -14.85 -23.52 -20.01
CA PHE A 395 -14.01 -22.36 -20.11
C PHE A 395 -14.23 -21.64 -21.44
N SER A 396 -14.20 -20.31 -21.37
CA SER A 396 -14.17 -19.43 -22.54
C SER A 396 -12.97 -18.50 -22.48
N TRP A 397 -12.34 -18.22 -23.62
CA TRP A 397 -11.18 -17.31 -23.74
C TRP A 397 -10.98 -16.84 -25.18
N THR A 398 -10.22 -15.77 -25.38
CA THR A 398 -9.78 -15.32 -26.72
C THR A 398 -8.32 -15.72 -26.97
N GLU A 399 -8.01 -16.41 -28.07
CA GLU A 399 -6.62 -16.70 -28.47
C GLU A 399 -6.09 -15.64 -29.44
N LYS A 400 -4.84 -15.19 -29.25
CA LYS A 400 -4.14 -14.20 -30.11
C LYS A 400 -4.23 -14.46 -31.62
N GLU A 401 -4.36 -15.73 -32.04
CA GLU A 401 -4.37 -16.11 -33.46
C GLU A 401 -5.66 -16.78 -33.94
N LYS A 402 -6.60 -17.11 -33.04
CA LYS A 402 -7.73 -18.01 -33.38
C LYS A 402 -9.11 -17.51 -32.93
N GLY A 403 -9.18 -16.29 -32.37
CA GLY A 403 -10.43 -15.69 -31.89
C GLY A 403 -10.97 -16.36 -30.63
N ARG A 404 -12.23 -16.09 -30.30
CA ARG A 404 -12.89 -16.55 -29.07
C ARG A 404 -13.23 -18.05 -29.14
N ARG A 405 -12.86 -18.77 -28.10
CA ARG A 405 -13.20 -20.17 -27.81
C ARG A 405 -14.21 -20.16 -26.67
N THR A 406 -15.28 -20.94 -26.79
CA THR A 406 -16.31 -21.08 -25.75
C THR A 406 -16.57 -22.56 -25.46
N GLY A 407 -17.07 -22.84 -24.25
CA GLY A 407 -17.49 -24.20 -23.86
C GLY A 407 -16.36 -25.24 -23.85
N GLN A 408 -15.11 -24.81 -23.68
CA GLN A 408 -13.96 -25.70 -23.73
C GLN A 408 -13.71 -26.34 -22.37
N ARG A 409 -13.13 -27.54 -22.33
CA ARG A 409 -12.74 -28.20 -21.08
C ARG A 409 -11.23 -28.42 -21.11
N PRO A 410 -10.44 -27.41 -20.71
CA PRO A 410 -9.01 -27.42 -20.92
C PRO A 410 -8.24 -28.20 -19.85
N ILE A 411 -8.92 -28.76 -18.84
CA ILE A 411 -8.32 -29.45 -17.70
C ILE A 411 -8.73 -30.93 -17.74
N ASN A 412 -7.79 -31.83 -17.49
CA ASN A 412 -8.07 -33.26 -17.37
C ASN A 412 -8.55 -33.62 -15.95
N ARG A 413 -8.96 -34.88 -15.73
CA ARG A 413 -9.40 -35.35 -14.41
C ARG A 413 -8.33 -35.31 -13.30
N ASN A 414 -7.06 -35.14 -13.67
CA ASN A 414 -5.92 -35.04 -12.76
C ASN A 414 -5.53 -33.58 -12.44
N GLY A 415 -6.21 -32.58 -13.00
CA GLY A 415 -5.87 -31.17 -12.85
C GLY A 415 -4.87 -30.63 -13.89
N ASP A 416 -4.41 -31.46 -14.84
CA ASP A 416 -3.46 -31.00 -15.87
C ASP A 416 -4.17 -30.24 -17.00
N VAL A 417 -3.60 -29.11 -17.40
CA VAL A 417 -4.06 -28.34 -18.55
C VAL A 417 -3.69 -29.06 -19.87
N LEU A 418 -4.71 -29.53 -20.59
CA LEU A 418 -4.65 -30.40 -21.78
C LEU A 418 -3.85 -29.82 -22.96
N PHE A 419 -3.64 -28.51 -23.00
CA PHE A 419 -2.84 -27.87 -24.05
C PHE A 419 -1.33 -27.92 -23.81
N SER A 420 -0.86 -28.60 -22.76
CA SER A 420 0.55 -28.83 -22.47
C SER A 420 1.20 -29.79 -23.47
N SER A 421 1.74 -29.28 -24.57
CA SER A 421 2.96 -29.87 -25.13
C SER A 421 4.10 -29.47 -24.19
N LYS A 422 4.74 -30.46 -23.56
CA LYS A 422 5.90 -30.29 -22.69
C LYS A 422 6.84 -29.17 -23.19
N LEU A 423 7.03 -28.13 -22.39
CA LEU A 423 8.19 -27.25 -22.53
C LEU A 423 9.39 -27.99 -21.90
N PRO A 424 10.56 -28.07 -22.56
CA PRO A 424 11.76 -28.67 -21.98
C PRO A 424 12.26 -27.83 -20.79
N ARG A 425 12.98 -28.52 -19.90
CA ARG A 425 13.59 -27.98 -18.68
C ARG A 425 14.48 -26.78 -18.91
#